data_AF-A0AAZ3PS52-F1
#
_entry.id   AF-A0AAZ3PS52-F1
#
_cell.length_a   1.000
_cell.length_b   1.000
_cell.length_c   1.000
_cell.angle_alpha   90.00
_cell.angle_beta   90.00
_cell.angle_gamma   90.00
#
_symmetry.space_group_name_H-M   'P 1'
#
loop_
_entity.id
_entity.type
_entity.pdbx_description
1 polymer ?
#
loop_
_entity_poly.entity_id
_entity_poly.type
_entity_poly.pdbx_seq_one_letter_code
_entity_poly.pdbx_strand_id
1 'polypeptide(L)'
;MLCRKQLGLLALGFAFMHVLYTMVIPLRYSVRHTLISQVINERKANKTTPFDFDNTEAWGTDSFYVLGILGFCLYVLLGITSLPSVGAALSWREFSFVQSKLGHLTLLLCTAHGFLYGWNKFLRSSTYKWYTPPGYMLCLVLPSVVLLLKLLLITPCVDHTVTRIRQGWERGRAGG
;
A
#
# COMPACT_ATOMS: atom_id res chain seq x y z
N MET A 1 -12.57 18.18 -6.83
CA MET A 1 -11.13 18.05 -6.47
C MET A 1 -10.75 18.65 -5.10
N LEU A 2 -11.63 19.39 -4.42
CA LEU A 2 -11.31 20.16 -3.22
C LEU A 2 -11.05 19.30 -1.96
N CYS A 3 -11.68 18.14 -1.84
CA CYS A 3 -11.55 17.26 -0.67
C CYS A 3 -10.34 16.30 -0.72
N ARG A 4 -9.46 16.39 -1.71
CA ARG A 4 -8.31 15.46 -1.85
C ARG A 4 -7.40 15.49 -0.62
N LYS A 5 -7.13 16.69 -0.08
CA LYS A 5 -6.34 16.86 1.15
C LYS A 5 -7.03 16.21 2.37
N GLN A 6 -8.34 16.43 2.51
CA GLN A 6 -9.12 15.89 3.64
C GLN A 6 -9.12 14.36 3.63
N LEU A 7 -9.38 13.74 2.47
CA LEU A 7 -9.33 12.30 2.30
C LEU A 7 -7.92 11.74 2.55
N GLY A 8 -6.88 12.41 2.04
CA GLY A 8 -5.49 12.02 2.25
C GLY A 8 -5.08 12.00 3.73
N LEU A 9 -5.48 13.02 4.50
CA LEU A 9 -5.22 13.11 5.94
C LEU A 9 -6.02 12.09 6.75
N LEU A 10 -7.29 11.85 6.39
CA LEU A 10 -8.10 10.81 7.03
C LEU A 10 -7.46 9.42 6.84
N ALA A 11 -7.04 9.11 5.62
CA ALA A 11 -6.36 7.86 5.32
C ALA A 11 -4.99 7.74 6.02
N LEU A 12 -4.25 8.85 6.20
CA LEU A 12 -3.03 8.87 7.04
C LEU A 12 -3.35 8.54 8.51
N GLY A 13 -4.46 9.06 9.05
CA GLY A 13 -4.92 8.72 10.40
C GLY A 13 -5.19 7.23 10.57
N PHE A 14 -5.88 6.61 9.61
CA PHE A 14 -6.08 5.15 9.60
C PHE A 14 -4.77 4.37 9.43
N ALA A 15 -3.82 4.87 8.64
CA ALA A 15 -2.51 4.26 8.51
C ALA A 15 -1.74 4.29 9.86
N PHE A 16 -1.80 5.40 10.59
CA PHE A 16 -1.21 5.51 11.92
C PHE A 16 -1.83 4.50 12.89
N MET A 17 -3.16 4.43 12.90
CA MET A 17 -3.89 3.44 13.71
C MET A 17 -3.48 2.01 13.34
N HIS A 18 -3.38 1.68 12.05
CA HIS A 18 -2.94 0.38 11.56
C HIS A 18 -1.52 0.01 12.05
N VAL A 19 -0.59 0.95 12.02
CA VAL A 19 0.79 0.75 12.52
C VAL A 19 0.78 0.47 14.03
N LEU A 20 0.05 1.27 14.82
CA LEU A 20 -0.05 1.06 16.27
C LEU A 20 -0.64 -0.31 16.62
N TYR A 21 -1.75 -0.70 15.99
CA TYR A 21 -2.34 -2.02 16.22
C TYR A 21 -1.39 -3.16 15.84
N THR A 22 -0.59 -2.98 14.79
CA THR A 22 0.40 -3.97 14.35
C THR A 22 1.55 -4.10 15.36
N MET A 23 2.06 -2.98 15.88
CA MET A 23 3.13 -2.98 16.88
C MET A 23 2.71 -3.60 18.23
N VAL A 24 1.42 -3.55 18.57
CA VAL A 24 0.89 -4.13 19.83
C VAL A 24 0.60 -5.63 19.72
N ILE A 25 0.62 -6.23 18.50
CA ILE A 25 0.39 -7.67 18.28
C ILE A 25 1.16 -8.58 19.25
N PRO A 26 2.49 -8.46 19.44
CA PRO A 26 3.24 -9.34 20.33
C PRO A 26 2.86 -9.21 21.81
N LEU A 27 2.23 -8.10 22.23
CA LEU A 27 1.78 -7.89 23.60
C LEU A 27 0.44 -8.59 23.90
N ARG A 28 -0.35 -8.90 22.87
CA ARG A 28 -1.70 -9.45 23.03
C ARG A 28 -1.65 -10.86 23.63
N TYR A 29 -2.47 -11.07 24.65
CA TYR A 29 -2.58 -12.36 25.34
C TYR A 29 -2.86 -13.52 24.38
N SER A 30 -3.80 -13.37 23.43
CA SER A 30 -4.15 -14.45 22.49
C SER A 30 -2.98 -14.89 21.61
N VAL A 31 -2.15 -13.94 21.15
CA VAL A 31 -0.97 -14.22 20.32
C VAL A 31 0.09 -14.93 21.16
N ARG A 32 0.38 -14.40 22.36
CA ARG A 32 1.33 -15.03 23.29
C ARG A 32 0.89 -16.43 23.71
N HIS A 33 -0.39 -16.60 24.03
CA HIS A 33 -0.97 -17.90 24.38
C HIS A 33 -0.83 -18.90 23.23
N THR A 34 -1.08 -18.48 21.99
CA THR A 34 -0.95 -19.34 20.81
C THR A 34 0.49 -19.77 20.59
N LEU A 35 1.45 -18.84 20.66
CA LEU A 35 2.87 -19.13 20.53
C LEU A 35 3.36 -20.12 21.61
N ILE A 36 3.02 -19.86 22.88
CA ILE A 36 3.39 -20.74 24.00
C ILE A 36 2.74 -22.13 23.82
N SER A 37 1.47 -22.19 23.40
CA SER A 37 0.76 -23.45 23.16
C SER A 37 1.41 -24.24 22.02
N GLN A 38 1.85 -23.59 20.94
CA GLN A 38 2.59 -24.23 19.85
C GLN A 38 3.88 -24.86 20.37
N VAL A 39 4.69 -24.10 21.11
CA VAL A 39 5.95 -24.60 21.71
C VAL A 39 5.70 -25.78 22.65
N ILE A 40 4.66 -25.72 23.50
CA ILE A 40 4.30 -26.82 24.40
C ILE A 40 3.87 -28.06 23.61
N ASN A 41 3.10 -27.90 22.54
CA ASN A 41 2.62 -29.01 21.72
C ASN A 41 3.75 -29.69 20.95
N GLU A 42 4.69 -28.92 20.39
CA GLU A 42 5.88 -29.47 19.72
C GLU A 42 6.75 -30.27 20.70
N ARG A 43 6.98 -29.72 21.89
CA ARG A 43 7.68 -30.43 22.98
C ARG A 43 6.97 -31.74 23.35
N LYS A 44 5.65 -31.71 23.56
CA LYS A 44 4.87 -32.91 23.90
C LYS A 44 4.91 -33.96 22.81
N ALA A 45 4.96 -33.56 21.54
CA ALA A 45 5.09 -34.46 20.40
C ALA A 45 6.52 -35.01 20.22
N ASN A 46 7.47 -34.66 21.10
CA ASN A 46 8.90 -34.92 20.98
C ASN A 46 9.45 -34.54 19.59
N LYS A 47 8.82 -33.53 18.97
CA LYS A 47 9.28 -32.96 17.70
C LYS A 47 10.28 -31.90 18.06
N THR A 48 11.54 -32.20 17.84
CA THR A 48 12.50 -31.15 17.51
C THR A 48 12.19 -30.82 16.06
N THR A 49 11.21 -29.95 15.82
CA THR A 49 11.21 -29.22 14.55
C THR A 49 12.62 -28.68 14.42
N PRO A 50 13.42 -29.14 13.44
CA PRO A 50 14.60 -28.36 13.11
C PRO A 50 14.08 -26.96 12.86
N PHE A 51 14.90 -25.97 13.17
CA PHE A 51 14.69 -24.63 12.65
C PHE A 51 14.93 -24.70 11.13
N ASP A 52 14.15 -25.50 10.40
CA ASP A 52 14.05 -25.51 8.95
C ASP A 52 13.39 -24.18 8.61
N PHE A 53 14.25 -23.16 8.64
CA PHE A 53 13.91 -21.80 8.36
C PHE A 53 13.40 -21.79 6.93
N ASP A 54 12.08 -21.68 6.77
CA ASP A 54 11.50 -21.51 5.47
C ASP A 54 11.91 -20.14 4.93
N ASN A 55 12.99 -20.16 4.14
CA ASN A 55 13.52 -18.98 3.49
C ASN A 55 12.42 -18.26 2.70
N THR A 56 11.48 -18.98 2.10
CA THR A 56 10.41 -18.38 1.30
C THR A 56 9.44 -17.60 2.17
N GLU A 57 9.02 -18.17 3.30
CA GLU A 57 8.14 -17.50 4.26
C GLU A 57 8.83 -16.31 4.92
N ALA A 58 10.12 -16.44 5.25
CA ALA A 58 10.92 -15.36 5.80
C ALA A 58 11.04 -14.20 4.81
N TRP A 59 11.46 -14.46 3.56
CA TRP A 59 11.54 -13.44 2.51
C TRP A 59 10.19 -12.77 2.25
N GLY A 60 9.10 -13.54 2.19
CA GLY A 60 7.76 -12.99 2.01
C GLY A 60 7.34 -12.07 3.14
N THR A 61 7.59 -12.49 4.39
CA THR A 61 7.24 -11.73 5.59
C THR A 61 8.08 -10.46 5.74
N ASP A 62 9.39 -10.55 5.58
CA ASP A 62 10.30 -9.41 5.71
C ASP A 62 10.06 -8.38 4.61
N SER A 63 9.87 -8.83 3.36
CA SER A 63 9.55 -7.96 2.23
C SER A 63 8.22 -7.24 2.45
N PHE A 64 7.21 -7.94 2.97
CA PHE A 64 5.92 -7.36 3.35
C PHE A 64 6.08 -6.23 4.37
N TYR A 65 6.86 -6.45 5.44
CA TYR A 65 7.10 -5.44 6.47
C TYR A 65 7.86 -4.22 5.94
N VAL A 66 8.94 -4.45 5.17
CA VAL A 66 9.76 -3.36 4.61
C VAL A 66 8.93 -2.45 3.70
N LEU A 67 8.08 -3.02 2.82
CA LEU A 67 7.20 -2.21 1.98
C LEU A 67 6.18 -1.40 2.79
N GLY A 68 5.66 -1.99 3.88
CA GLY A 68 4.75 -1.30 4.79
C GLY A 68 5.43 -0.11 5.47
N ILE A 69 6.65 -0.29 5.98
CA ILE A 69 7.45 0.76 6.63
C ILE A 69 7.78 1.87 5.64
N LEU A 70 8.31 1.54 4.46
CA LEU A 70 8.67 2.52 3.43
C LEU A 70 7.44 3.31 2.95
N GLY A 71 6.33 2.62 2.68
CA GLY A 71 5.07 3.24 2.30
C GLY A 71 4.57 4.19 3.38
N PHE A 72 4.59 3.77 4.65
CA PHE A 72 4.17 4.62 5.76
C PHE A 72 5.06 5.84 5.95
N CYS A 73 6.39 5.70 5.88
CA CYS A 73 7.32 6.83 5.96
C CYS A 73 7.05 7.89 4.88
N LEU A 74 6.82 7.46 3.62
CA LEU A 74 6.43 8.38 2.56
C LEU A 74 5.05 8.99 2.81
N TYR A 75 4.10 8.24 3.39
CA TYR A 75 2.80 8.80 3.74
C TYR A 75 2.91 9.89 4.82
N VAL A 76 3.75 9.68 5.84
CA VAL A 76 4.03 10.71 6.84
C VAL A 76 4.62 11.96 6.19
N LEU A 77 5.54 11.82 5.23
CA LEU A 77 6.08 12.96 4.47
C LEU A 77 4.98 13.73 3.70
N LEU A 78 4.03 13.02 3.08
CA LEU A 78 2.87 13.65 2.43
C LEU A 78 1.97 14.39 3.44
N GLY A 79 1.84 13.85 4.66
CA GLY A 79 1.13 14.49 5.76
C GLY A 79 1.79 15.78 6.22
N ILE A 80 3.11 15.76 6.44
CA ILE A 80 3.89 16.93 6.87
C ILE A 80 3.79 18.05 5.82
N THR A 81 3.94 17.73 4.54
CA THR A 81 3.81 18.71 3.45
C THR A 81 2.38 19.23 3.25
N SER A 82 1.38 18.62 3.89
CA SER A 82 0.00 19.12 3.90
C SER A 82 -0.25 20.20 4.95
N LEU A 83 0.69 20.43 5.89
CA LEU A 83 0.61 21.52 6.87
C LEU A 83 0.71 22.87 6.16
N PRO A 84 -0.15 23.86 6.48
CA PRO A 84 -0.13 25.17 5.82
C PRO A 84 1.24 25.87 5.89
N SER A 85 1.94 25.77 7.02
CA SER A 85 3.27 26.37 7.23
C SER A 85 4.34 25.77 6.32
N VAL A 86 4.35 24.44 6.15
CA VAL A 86 5.33 23.74 5.29
C VAL A 86 4.97 23.91 3.82
N GLY A 87 3.69 23.76 3.48
CA GLY A 87 3.21 23.91 2.11
C GLY A 87 3.44 25.31 1.54
N ALA A 88 3.34 26.35 2.37
CA ALA A 88 3.62 27.74 1.96
C ALA A 88 5.11 28.02 1.72
N ALA A 89 6.01 27.24 2.31
CA ALA A 89 7.46 27.39 2.15
C ALA A 89 8.02 26.71 0.88
N LEU A 90 7.23 25.83 0.24
CA LEU A 90 7.64 25.08 -0.94
C LEU A 90 7.21 25.78 -2.23
N SER A 91 8.06 25.71 -3.25
CA SER A 91 7.65 26.09 -4.61
C SER A 91 6.56 25.15 -5.14
N TRP A 92 5.79 25.62 -6.12
CA TRP A 92 4.75 24.79 -6.76
C TRP A 92 5.32 23.49 -7.36
N ARG A 93 6.55 23.54 -7.90
CA ARG A 93 7.21 22.37 -8.49
C ARG A 93 7.55 21.33 -7.43
N GLU A 94 8.08 21.76 -6.28
CA GLU A 94 8.41 20.87 -5.16
C GLU A 94 7.15 20.28 -4.54
N PHE A 95 6.14 21.12 -4.27
CA PHE A 95 4.87 20.66 -3.73
C PHE A 95 4.19 19.64 -4.66
N SER A 96 4.17 19.92 -5.97
CA SER A 96 3.62 19.00 -6.97
C SER A 96 4.40 17.70 -7.07
N PHE A 97 5.74 17.75 -6.97
CA PHE A 97 6.57 16.55 -6.93
C PHE A 97 6.21 15.66 -5.73
N VAL A 98 6.14 16.22 -4.54
CA VAL A 98 5.80 15.46 -3.33
C VAL A 98 4.37 14.92 -3.40
N GLN A 99 3.37 15.79 -3.57
CA GLN A 99 1.97 15.39 -3.52
C GLN A 99 1.51 14.53 -4.71
N SER A 100 2.16 14.65 -5.88
CA SER A 100 1.81 13.88 -7.07
C SER A 100 2.72 12.68 -7.28
N LYS A 101 4.03 12.87 -7.42
CA LYS A 101 4.96 11.77 -7.77
C LYS A 101 5.17 10.85 -6.58
N LEU A 102 5.55 11.39 -5.42
CA LEU A 102 5.68 10.58 -4.20
C LEU A 102 4.32 10.06 -3.74
N GLY A 103 3.23 10.81 -3.96
CA GLY A 103 1.86 10.33 -3.72
C GLY A 103 1.53 9.00 -4.43
N HIS A 104 1.83 8.90 -5.73
CA HIS A 104 1.59 7.64 -6.47
C HIS A 104 2.59 6.54 -6.08
N LEU A 105 3.83 6.91 -5.72
CA LEU A 105 4.81 5.95 -5.22
C LEU A 105 4.36 5.34 -3.87
N THR A 106 3.85 6.17 -2.94
CA THR A 106 3.26 5.70 -1.69
C THR A 106 2.13 4.72 -1.95
N LEU A 107 1.20 5.06 -2.86
CA LEU A 107 0.10 4.17 -3.23
C LEU A 107 0.63 2.83 -3.79
N LEU A 108 1.65 2.86 -4.64
CA LEU A 108 2.29 1.66 -5.19
C LEU A 108 2.89 0.79 -4.09
N LEU A 109 3.69 1.36 -3.19
CA LEU A 109 4.33 0.61 -2.10
C LEU A 109 3.30 0.01 -1.13
N CYS A 110 2.28 0.78 -0.74
CA CYS A 110 1.20 0.29 0.12
C CYS A 110 0.35 -0.79 -0.56
N THR A 111 0.14 -0.69 -1.87
CA THR A 111 -0.58 -1.73 -2.64
C THR A 111 0.26 -3.00 -2.76
N ALA A 112 1.56 -2.86 -3.05
CA ALA A 112 2.50 -3.97 -3.10
C ALA A 112 2.64 -4.66 -1.73
N HIS A 113 2.64 -3.90 -0.63
CA HIS A 113 2.54 -4.44 0.74
C HIS A 113 1.29 -5.33 0.90
N GLY A 114 0.12 -4.90 0.42
CA GLY A 114 -1.09 -5.73 0.44
C GLY A 114 -1.02 -6.98 -0.46
N PHE A 115 -0.35 -6.90 -1.61
CA PHE A 115 -0.12 -8.07 -2.48
C PHE A 115 0.84 -9.09 -1.83
N LEU A 116 1.95 -8.63 -1.22
CA LEU A 116 2.86 -9.53 -0.51
C LEU A 116 2.20 -10.16 0.71
N TYR A 117 1.29 -9.47 1.39
CA TYR A 117 0.48 -10.08 2.45
C TYR A 117 -0.38 -11.26 1.94
N GLY A 118 -0.94 -11.11 0.74
CA GLY A 118 -1.80 -12.09 0.11
C GLY A 118 -1.04 -13.27 -0.51
N TRP A 119 0.23 -13.10 -0.90
CA TRP A 119 1.16 -14.11 -1.47
C TRP A 119 0.51 -15.39 -2.00
N ASN A 120 0.59 -16.49 -1.24
CA ASN A 120 0.06 -17.82 -1.60
C ASN A 120 -1.40 -18.05 -1.15
N LYS A 121 -2.02 -17.06 -0.51
CA LYS A 121 -3.40 -17.11 0.00
C LYS A 121 -4.42 -16.76 -1.07
N PHE A 122 -4.04 -16.03 -2.12
CA PHE A 122 -4.92 -15.59 -3.21
C PHE A 122 -5.68 -16.74 -3.89
N LEU A 123 -5.00 -17.84 -4.20
CA LEU A 123 -5.59 -18.96 -4.95
C LEU A 123 -5.98 -20.14 -4.06
N ARG A 124 -5.82 -20.01 -2.74
CA ARG A 124 -6.10 -21.09 -1.81
C ARG A 124 -7.59 -21.14 -1.51
N SER A 125 -8.25 -22.25 -1.86
CA SER A 125 -9.70 -22.41 -1.66
C SER A 125 -10.14 -22.22 -0.20
N SER A 126 -9.27 -22.55 0.78
CA SER A 126 -9.57 -22.36 2.20
C SER A 126 -9.68 -20.88 2.62
N THR A 127 -9.18 -19.95 1.80
CA THR A 127 -9.26 -18.50 2.05
C THR A 127 -10.68 -17.97 1.80
N TYR A 128 -11.47 -18.64 0.96
CA TYR A 128 -12.81 -18.20 0.53
C TYR A 128 -13.89 -18.78 1.44
N LYS A 129 -14.09 -18.15 2.60
CA LYS A 129 -15.17 -18.54 3.52
C LYS A 129 -16.52 -18.20 2.89
N TRP A 130 -17.38 -19.21 2.73
CA TRP A 130 -18.70 -19.07 2.09
C TRP A 130 -18.63 -18.41 0.70
N TYR A 131 -17.62 -18.76 -0.10
CA TYR A 131 -17.39 -18.20 -1.45
C TYR A 131 -17.13 -16.68 -1.49
N THR A 132 -16.95 -16.03 -0.34
CA THR A 132 -16.64 -14.60 -0.29
C THR A 132 -15.13 -14.38 -0.30
N PRO A 133 -14.61 -13.44 -1.13
CA PRO A 133 -13.20 -13.11 -1.11
C PRO A 133 -12.83 -12.45 0.23
N PRO A 134 -11.61 -12.69 0.74
CA PRO A 134 -11.15 -12.07 1.98
C PRO A 134 -11.06 -10.54 1.82
N GLY A 135 -11.26 -9.81 2.92
CA GLY A 135 -11.36 -8.34 2.90
C GLY A 135 -10.16 -7.64 2.27
N TYR A 136 -8.93 -8.15 2.45
CA TYR A 136 -7.74 -7.56 1.83
C TYR A 136 -7.80 -7.59 0.29
N MET A 137 -8.41 -8.62 -0.32
CA MET A 137 -8.57 -8.71 -1.77
C MET A 137 -9.52 -7.63 -2.29
N LEU A 138 -10.61 -7.37 -1.56
CA LEU A 138 -11.55 -6.30 -1.90
C LEU A 138 -10.87 -4.92 -1.82
N CYS A 139 -10.06 -4.69 -0.78
CA CYS A 139 -9.31 -3.45 -0.61
C CYS A 139 -8.27 -3.22 -1.72
N LEU A 140 -7.74 -4.27 -2.35
CA LEU A 140 -6.74 -4.16 -3.42
C LEU A 140 -7.31 -3.76 -4.77
N VAL A 141 -8.62 -3.92 -5.00
CA VAL A 141 -9.25 -3.64 -6.31
C VAL A 141 -9.08 -2.17 -6.70
N LEU A 142 -9.50 -1.25 -5.83
CA LEU A 142 -9.48 0.19 -6.14
C LEU A 142 -8.04 0.73 -6.37
N PRO A 143 -7.06 0.50 -5.49
CA PRO A 143 -5.68 0.92 -5.72
C PRO A 143 -5.09 0.34 -7.01
N SER A 144 -5.38 -0.93 -7.31
CA SER A 144 -4.89 -1.59 -8.53
C SER A 144 -5.44 -0.93 -9.79
N VAL A 145 -6.74 -0.64 -9.83
CA VAL A 145 -7.36 0.07 -10.96
C VAL A 145 -6.74 1.45 -11.15
N VAL A 146 -6.54 2.21 -10.06
CA VAL A 146 -5.90 3.53 -10.11
C VAL A 146 -4.48 3.46 -10.67
N LEU A 147 -3.68 2.49 -10.22
CA LEU A 147 -2.31 2.29 -10.69
C LEU A 147 -2.26 1.86 -12.16
N LEU A 148 -3.16 0.97 -12.60
CA LEU A 148 -3.27 0.55 -14.00
C LEU A 148 -3.64 1.71 -14.92
N LEU A 149 -4.67 2.48 -14.56
CA LEU A 149 -5.05 3.68 -15.31
C LEU A 149 -3.90 4.69 -15.35
N LYS A 150 -3.17 4.85 -14.24
CA LYS A 150 -2.00 5.73 -14.18
C LYS A 150 -0.90 5.25 -15.13
N LEU A 151 -0.63 3.96 -15.17
CA LEU A 151 0.37 3.37 -16.06
C LEU A 151 0.02 3.61 -17.52
N LEU A 152 -1.26 3.43 -17.89
CA LEU A 152 -1.75 3.76 -19.24
C LEU A 152 -1.54 5.24 -19.59
N LEU A 153 -1.83 6.16 -18.65
CA LEU A 153 -1.63 7.60 -18.87
C LEU A 153 -0.16 8.02 -18.99
N ILE A 154 0.78 7.25 -18.43
CA ILE A 154 2.23 7.52 -18.51
C ILE A 154 2.83 7.03 -19.84
N THR A 155 2.14 6.15 -20.57
CA THR A 155 2.62 5.70 -21.87
C THR A 155 2.81 6.89 -22.83
N PRO A 156 3.90 6.93 -23.60
CA PRO A 156 4.28 8.13 -24.35
C PRO A 156 3.19 8.58 -25.34
N CYS A 157 2.48 7.65 -25.97
CA CYS A 157 1.38 7.95 -26.89
C CYS A 157 0.25 8.75 -26.24
N VAL A 158 -0.09 8.43 -24.99
CA VAL A 158 -1.14 9.12 -24.23
C VAL A 158 -0.59 10.39 -23.58
N ASP A 159 0.58 10.33 -22.95
CA ASP A 159 1.16 11.47 -22.22
C ASP A 159 1.48 12.65 -23.15
N HIS A 160 2.01 12.40 -24.35
CA HIS A 160 2.23 13.46 -25.35
C HIS A 160 0.91 14.16 -25.74
N THR A 161 -0.13 13.37 -25.97
CA THR A 161 -1.46 13.91 -26.33
C THR A 161 -2.05 14.73 -25.18
N VAL A 162 -1.98 14.22 -23.95
CA VAL A 162 -2.44 14.92 -22.74
C VAL A 162 -1.65 16.21 -22.51
N THR A 163 -0.34 16.19 -22.72
CA THR A 163 0.53 17.37 -22.56
C THR A 163 0.17 18.46 -23.57
N ARG A 164 -0.07 18.08 -24.84
CA ARG A 164 -0.55 19.02 -25.86
C ARG A 164 -1.91 19.64 -25.47
N ILE A 165 -2.85 18.83 -25.00
CA ILE A 165 -4.16 19.32 -24.54
C ILE A 165 -3.98 20.33 -23.39
N ARG A 166 -3.08 20.05 -22.43
CA ARG A 166 -2.79 20.97 -21.30
C ARG A 166 -2.14 22.27 -21.73
N GLN A 167 -1.45 22.29 -22.87
CA GLN A 167 -0.86 23.49 -23.47
C GLN A 167 -1.85 24.26 -24.37
N GLY A 168 -3.13 23.84 -24.42
CA GLY A 168 -4.17 24.52 -25.20
C GLY A 168 -4.32 23.98 -26.63
N TRP A 169 -3.95 22.73 -26.90
CA TRP A 169 -4.16 22.15 -28.22
C TRP A 169 -5.65 21.98 -28.55
N GLU A 170 -6.11 22.68 -29.58
CA GLU A 170 -7.40 22.46 -30.22
C GLU A 170 -7.25 21.53 -31.43
N ARG A 171 -8.21 20.61 -31.58
CA ARG A 171 -8.28 19.75 -32.76
C ARG A 171 -8.73 20.64 -33.92
N GLY A 172 -7.83 20.93 -34.86
CA GLY A 172 -8.20 21.67 -36.07
C GLY A 172 -9.39 20.99 -36.73
N ARG A 173 -10.48 21.75 -36.93
CA ARG A 173 -11.51 21.36 -37.90
C ARG A 173 -10.76 21.16 -39.21
N ALA A 174 -10.71 19.92 -39.71
CA ALA A 174 -10.37 19.71 -41.10
C ALA A 174 -11.44 20.48 -41.89
N GLY A 175 -11.05 21.62 -42.45
CA GLY A 175 -11.86 22.32 -43.43
C GLY A 175 -12.00 21.40 -44.63
N GLY A 176 -13.18 20.83 -44.79
CA GLY A 176 -13.70 20.29 -46.03
C GLY A 176 -14.75 21.26 -46.56
#